data_AF-A0A0H3ABB6-F1
#
_entry.id   AF-A0A0H3ABB6-F1
#
_cell.length_a   1.000
_cell.length_b   1.000
_cell.length_c   1.000
_cell.angle_alpha   90.00
_cell.angle_beta   90.00
_cell.angle_gamma   90.00
#
_symmetry.space_group_name_H-M   'P 1'
#
loop_
_entity.id
_entity.type
_entity.pdbx_description
1 polymer ?
#
loop_
_entity_poly.entity_id
_entity_poly.type
_entity_poly.pdbx_seq_one_letter_code
_entity_poly.pdbx_strand_id
1 'polypeptide(L)'
;MTIEMVIPVLAAAVQCGTPILYATLGEMLTERAGVLNLGVEGMMIIGTFTAFLALHLTGDPWIAVVVAALCGGALGLVHGIVCLVFQGNQVVSGLALTIFGVGLADYLGTPFVGTVTTGFTPFSLPVLGDIPVLGEVFFRHDALVNLSYVLPPLFWLFLARTRWGLALRATGEHPAAAAAAGINPVLVRWAALFAGGALVGIGGAYLSLAYTHLWTNNMTAGRGWIAVALVIFAFWRPGRAVLGAYLFGGVMAFQLRLQAMGASVPSSLLLMLPYALTIGVLLFSSARGKGRGAPAALGVNIEPKD
;
A
#
# COMPACT_ATOMS: atom_id res chain seq x y z
N MET A 1 14.08 15.61 24.51
CA MET A 1 14.33 14.50 23.56
C MET A 1 15.70 14.75 22.97
N THR A 2 16.72 13.95 23.29
CA THR A 2 18.07 14.07 22.72
C THR A 2 18.05 13.69 21.24
N ILE A 3 19.00 14.21 20.44
CA ILE A 3 19.13 13.90 19.00
C ILE A 3 19.21 12.37 18.74
N GLU A 4 19.84 11.63 19.65
CA GLU A 4 19.94 10.17 19.63
C GLU A 4 18.60 9.44 19.84
N MET A 5 17.62 10.09 20.47
CA MET A 5 16.27 9.52 20.58
C MET A 5 15.42 9.82 19.34
N VAL A 6 15.66 10.93 18.64
CA VAL A 6 14.84 11.35 17.49
C VAL A 6 15.17 10.55 16.23
N ILE A 7 16.45 10.30 15.96
CA ILE A 7 16.90 9.60 14.74
C ILE A 7 16.25 8.21 14.59
N PRO A 8 16.23 7.32 15.60
CA PRO A 8 15.63 6.01 15.43
C PRO A 8 14.09 6.06 15.33
N VAL A 9 13.42 7.10 15.87
CA VAL A 9 11.98 7.28 15.63
C VAL A 9 11.72 7.63 14.18
N LEU A 10 12.53 8.52 13.60
CA LEU A 10 12.39 8.91 12.19
C LEU A 10 12.73 7.75 11.25
N ALA A 11 13.77 6.97 11.55
CA ALA A 11 14.11 5.76 10.79
C ALA A 11 12.97 4.73 10.86
N ALA A 12 12.41 4.48 12.05
CA ALA A 12 11.25 3.60 12.21
C ALA A 12 10.00 4.15 11.52
N ALA A 13 9.82 5.47 11.47
CA ALA A 13 8.71 6.10 10.73
C ALA A 13 8.74 5.73 9.24
N VAL A 14 9.93 5.74 8.65
CA VAL A 14 10.15 5.31 7.26
C VAL A 14 9.82 3.83 7.10
N GLN A 15 10.35 2.96 7.96
CA GLN A 15 10.11 1.52 7.88
C GLN A 15 8.62 1.19 8.03
N CYS A 16 7.95 1.73 9.04
CA CYS A 16 6.52 1.49 9.26
C CYS A 16 5.64 2.12 8.17
N GLY A 17 6.06 3.23 7.55
CA GLY A 17 5.31 3.92 6.50
C GLY A 17 5.49 3.31 5.10
N THR A 18 6.62 2.68 4.83
CA THR A 18 6.94 2.03 3.54
C THR A 18 5.86 1.07 3.03
N PRO A 19 5.37 0.08 3.81
CA PRO A 19 4.34 -0.84 3.33
C PRO A 19 3.01 -0.14 3.03
N ILE A 20 2.67 0.91 3.80
CA ILE A 20 1.50 1.76 3.54
C ILE A 20 1.68 2.53 2.23
N LEU A 21 2.87 3.07 1.96
CA LEU A 21 3.16 3.81 0.74
C LEU A 21 2.97 2.92 -0.51
N TYR A 22 3.49 1.70 -0.50
CA TYR A 22 3.29 0.74 -1.60
C TYR A 22 1.80 0.44 -1.83
N ALA A 23 1.07 0.12 -0.76
CA ALA A 23 -0.36 -0.16 -0.84
C ALA A 23 -1.15 1.07 -1.34
N THR A 24 -0.84 2.28 -0.86
CA THR A 24 -1.49 3.52 -1.29
C THR A 24 -1.18 3.84 -2.75
N LEU A 25 0.03 3.62 -3.24
CA LEU A 25 0.34 3.82 -4.66
C LEU A 25 -0.38 2.79 -5.55
N GLY A 26 -0.46 1.55 -5.09
CA GLY A 26 -1.24 0.50 -5.75
C GLY A 26 -2.72 0.86 -5.85
N GLU A 27 -3.32 1.26 -4.74
CA GLU A 27 -4.74 1.67 -4.72
C GLU A 27 -4.98 3.00 -5.45
N MET A 28 -4.01 3.91 -5.43
CA MET A 28 -4.10 5.11 -6.27
C MET A 28 -4.14 4.75 -7.76
N LEU A 29 -3.49 3.66 -8.19
CA LEU A 29 -3.50 3.22 -9.58
C LEU A 29 -4.87 2.66 -9.98
N THR A 30 -5.46 1.81 -9.14
CA THR A 30 -6.80 1.23 -9.36
C THR A 30 -7.86 2.32 -9.40
N GLU A 31 -7.86 3.21 -8.40
CA GLU A 31 -8.84 4.28 -8.31
C GLU A 31 -8.68 5.28 -9.47
N ARG A 32 -7.45 5.60 -9.89
CA ARG A 32 -7.20 6.46 -11.05
C ARG A 32 -7.77 5.91 -12.37
N ALA A 33 -7.98 4.60 -12.47
CA ALA A 33 -8.69 3.97 -13.61
C ALA A 33 -10.22 3.92 -13.41
N GLY A 34 -10.73 4.42 -12.29
CA GLY A 34 -12.16 4.46 -11.97
C GLY A 34 -12.69 3.21 -11.26
N VAL A 35 -11.82 2.34 -10.73
CA VAL A 35 -12.23 1.16 -9.96
C VAL A 35 -11.84 1.34 -8.50
N LEU A 36 -12.82 1.40 -7.62
CA LEU A 36 -12.66 1.50 -6.18
C LEU A 36 -12.42 0.11 -5.60
N ASN A 37 -11.37 -0.06 -4.80
CA ASN A 37 -11.02 -1.38 -4.27
C ASN A 37 -10.79 -1.33 -2.75
N LEU A 38 -11.83 -1.72 -1.99
CA LEU A 38 -11.70 -1.93 -0.53
C LEU A 38 -11.08 -3.29 -0.16
N GLY A 39 -10.53 -4.01 -1.15
CA GLY A 39 -9.86 -5.30 -0.99
C GLY A 39 -8.37 -5.21 -0.63
N VAL A 40 -7.83 -3.99 -0.48
CA VAL A 40 -6.40 -3.73 -0.24
C VAL A 40 -5.86 -4.50 0.96
N GLU A 41 -6.59 -4.56 2.07
CA GLU A 41 -6.16 -5.31 3.27
C GLU A 41 -6.00 -6.81 2.96
N GLY A 42 -6.96 -7.40 2.24
CA GLY A 42 -6.90 -8.80 1.81
C GLY A 42 -5.77 -9.09 0.82
N MET A 43 -5.55 -8.20 -0.14
CA MET A 43 -4.42 -8.32 -1.09
C MET A 43 -3.07 -8.21 -0.37
N MET A 44 -2.98 -7.30 0.59
CA MET A 44 -1.77 -7.03 1.35
C MET A 44 -1.40 -8.22 2.22
N ILE A 45 -2.35 -8.82 2.96
CA ILE A 45 -2.04 -9.97 3.84
C ILE A 45 -1.72 -11.24 3.05
N ILE A 46 -2.37 -11.45 1.91
CA ILE A 46 -2.00 -12.53 0.99
C ILE A 46 -0.60 -12.30 0.41
N GLY A 47 -0.25 -11.05 0.08
CA GLY A 47 1.12 -10.67 -0.30
C GLY A 47 2.13 -10.99 0.80
N THR A 48 1.83 -10.64 2.05
CA THR A 48 2.67 -10.95 3.22
C THR A 48 2.92 -12.46 3.38
N PHE A 49 1.85 -13.26 3.32
CA PHE A 49 1.92 -14.71 3.48
C PHE A 49 2.68 -15.37 2.32
N THR A 50 2.34 -15.02 1.08
CA THR A 50 2.94 -15.64 -0.10
C THR A 50 4.40 -15.24 -0.28
N ALA A 51 4.78 -14.01 0.08
CA ALA A 51 6.18 -13.61 0.20
C ALA A 51 6.93 -14.47 1.23
N PHE A 52 6.38 -14.59 2.44
CA PHE A 52 6.98 -15.41 3.50
C PHE A 52 7.18 -16.86 3.04
N LEU A 53 6.14 -17.46 2.47
CA LEU A 53 6.18 -18.86 2.01
C LEU A 53 7.18 -19.04 0.87
N ALA A 54 7.20 -18.14 -0.11
CA ALA A 54 8.17 -18.18 -1.20
C ALA A 54 9.61 -18.04 -0.69
N LEU A 55 9.86 -17.13 0.27
CA LEU A 55 11.17 -16.99 0.89
C LEU A 55 11.55 -18.26 1.67
N HIS A 56 10.61 -18.83 2.42
CA HIS A 56 10.83 -20.06 3.19
C HIS A 56 11.22 -21.24 2.30
N LEU A 57 10.63 -21.34 1.10
CA LEU A 57 10.89 -22.43 0.15
C LEU A 57 12.12 -22.21 -0.73
N THR A 58 12.39 -20.97 -1.14
CA THR A 58 13.42 -20.66 -2.14
C THR A 58 14.70 -20.06 -1.55
N GLY A 59 14.62 -19.44 -0.38
CA GLY A 59 15.70 -18.67 0.22
C GLY A 59 15.99 -17.33 -0.45
N ASP A 60 15.30 -16.96 -1.54
CA ASP A 60 15.55 -15.73 -2.29
C ASP A 60 14.45 -14.67 -2.02
N PRO A 61 14.79 -13.53 -1.41
CA PRO A 61 13.82 -12.48 -1.09
C PRO A 61 13.27 -11.77 -2.34
N TRP A 62 13.98 -11.73 -3.47
CA TRP A 62 13.47 -11.14 -4.70
C TRP A 62 12.44 -12.03 -5.40
N ILE A 63 12.65 -13.35 -5.38
CA ILE A 63 11.64 -14.30 -5.85
C ILE A 63 10.36 -14.14 -5.01
N ALA A 64 10.51 -14.00 -3.68
CA ALA A 64 9.39 -13.77 -2.78
C ALA A 64 8.62 -12.48 -3.09
N VAL A 65 9.31 -11.38 -3.41
CA VAL A 65 8.67 -10.12 -3.85
C VAL A 65 7.88 -10.32 -5.14
N VAL A 66 8.43 -11.04 -6.13
CA VAL A 66 7.72 -11.32 -7.38
C VAL A 66 6.47 -12.17 -7.14
N VAL A 67 6.58 -13.22 -6.32
CA VAL A 67 5.43 -14.07 -5.97
C VAL A 67 4.33 -13.25 -5.30
N ALA A 68 4.68 -12.41 -4.33
CA ALA A 68 3.70 -11.56 -3.66
C ALA A 68 3.04 -10.53 -4.59
N ALA A 69 3.81 -9.96 -5.52
CA ALA A 69 3.29 -9.08 -6.56
C ALA A 69 2.29 -9.80 -7.46
N LEU A 70 2.61 -11.02 -7.91
CA LEU A 70 1.72 -11.83 -8.75
C LEU A 70 0.45 -12.23 -7.99
N CYS A 71 0.55 -12.64 -6.73
CA CYS A 71 -0.61 -13.01 -5.91
C CYS A 71 -1.51 -11.80 -5.61
N GLY A 72 -0.94 -10.65 -5.25
CA GLY A 72 -1.70 -9.41 -5.08
C GLY A 72 -2.38 -8.96 -6.38
N GLY A 73 -1.66 -9.01 -7.50
CA GLY A 73 -2.22 -8.71 -8.83
C GLY A 73 -3.33 -9.67 -9.24
N ALA A 74 -3.18 -10.97 -8.96
CA ALA A 74 -4.21 -11.98 -9.22
C ALA A 74 -5.49 -11.73 -8.43
N LEU A 75 -5.39 -11.31 -7.15
CA LEU A 75 -6.56 -10.90 -6.38
C LEU A 75 -7.20 -9.62 -6.92
N GLY A 76 -6.40 -8.68 -7.43
CA GLY A 76 -6.88 -7.54 -8.20
C GLY A 76 -7.70 -7.97 -9.43
N LEU A 77 -7.26 -9.02 -10.12
CA LEU A 77 -8.02 -9.59 -11.23
C LEU A 77 -9.31 -10.26 -10.76
N VAL A 78 -9.31 -10.99 -9.64
CA VAL A 78 -10.55 -11.57 -9.07
C VAL A 78 -11.59 -10.48 -8.79
N HIS A 79 -11.15 -9.36 -8.21
CA HIS A 79 -12.00 -8.19 -8.02
C HIS A 79 -12.52 -7.64 -9.36
N GLY A 80 -11.65 -7.58 -10.38
CA GLY A 80 -12.01 -7.20 -11.74
C GLY A 80 -13.04 -8.13 -12.40
N ILE A 81 -13.01 -9.44 -12.13
CA ILE A 81 -14.02 -10.38 -12.65
C ILE A 81 -15.40 -9.96 -12.14
N VAL A 82 -15.52 -9.70 -10.83
CA VAL A 82 -16.80 -9.30 -10.23
C VAL A 82 -17.25 -7.94 -10.74
N CYS A 83 -16.34 -6.97 -10.81
CA CYS A 83 -16.71 -5.58 -11.08
C CYS A 83 -16.84 -5.25 -12.57
N LEU A 84 -15.95 -5.80 -13.40
CA LEU A 84 -15.86 -5.47 -14.82
C LEU A 84 -16.64 -6.47 -15.69
N VAL A 85 -16.70 -7.75 -15.32
CA VAL A 85 -17.45 -8.76 -16.08
C VAL A 85 -18.88 -8.86 -15.58
N PHE A 86 -19.07 -9.13 -14.28
CA PHE A 86 -20.40 -9.30 -13.70
C PHE A 86 -21.08 -7.99 -13.32
N GLN A 87 -20.42 -6.84 -13.54
CA GLN A 87 -20.96 -5.51 -13.22
C GLN A 87 -21.42 -5.39 -11.75
N GLY A 88 -20.77 -6.15 -10.87
CA GLY A 88 -21.07 -6.18 -9.44
C GLY A 88 -20.65 -4.90 -8.74
N ASN A 89 -21.18 -4.68 -7.54
CA ASN A 89 -20.85 -3.53 -6.72
C ASN A 89 -19.37 -3.63 -6.24
N GLN A 90 -18.57 -2.61 -6.59
CA GLN A 90 -17.14 -2.56 -6.29
C GLN A 90 -16.84 -2.53 -4.78
N VAL A 91 -17.67 -1.83 -3.99
CA VAL A 91 -17.55 -1.78 -2.54
C VAL A 91 -17.76 -3.16 -1.94
N VAL A 92 -18.84 -3.86 -2.34
CA VAL A 92 -19.16 -5.20 -1.84
C VAL A 92 -18.08 -6.20 -2.23
N SER A 93 -17.62 -6.17 -3.49
CA SER A 93 -16.55 -7.05 -3.94
C SER A 93 -15.24 -6.80 -3.20
N GLY A 94 -14.85 -5.54 -2.99
CA GLY A 94 -13.66 -5.18 -2.23
C GLY A 94 -13.72 -5.65 -0.77
N LEU A 95 -14.86 -5.43 -0.09
CA LEU A 95 -15.07 -5.91 1.28
C LEU A 95 -14.99 -7.43 1.37
N ALA A 96 -15.62 -8.14 0.43
CA ALA A 96 -15.55 -9.60 0.36
C ALA A 96 -14.11 -10.08 0.14
N LEU A 97 -13.34 -9.41 -0.72
CA LEU A 97 -11.95 -9.74 -0.97
C LEU A 97 -11.06 -9.53 0.26
N THR A 98 -11.34 -8.49 1.06
CA THR A 98 -10.65 -8.28 2.34
C THR A 98 -10.90 -9.43 3.31
N ILE A 99 -12.17 -9.81 3.51
CA ILE A 99 -12.53 -10.93 4.41
C ILE A 99 -11.91 -12.23 3.91
N PHE A 100 -12.00 -12.50 2.60
CA PHE A 100 -11.43 -13.68 1.96
C PHE A 100 -9.91 -13.73 2.13
N GLY A 101 -9.20 -12.64 1.82
CA GLY A 101 -7.75 -12.59 1.88
C GLY A 101 -7.22 -12.79 3.30
N VAL A 102 -7.83 -12.11 4.29
CA VAL A 102 -7.47 -12.28 5.71
C VAL A 102 -7.71 -13.72 6.16
N GLY A 103 -8.92 -14.26 5.91
CA GLY A 103 -9.25 -15.63 6.32
C GLY A 103 -8.38 -16.70 5.65
N LEU A 104 -8.11 -16.54 4.35
CA LEU A 104 -7.29 -17.50 3.60
C LEU A 104 -5.83 -17.45 4.03
N ALA A 105 -5.25 -16.25 4.20
CA ALA A 105 -3.87 -16.10 4.64
C ALA A 105 -3.65 -16.68 6.04
N ASP A 106 -4.56 -16.39 6.98
CA ASP A 106 -4.46 -16.91 8.35
C ASP A 106 -4.67 -18.44 8.39
N TYR A 107 -5.63 -18.97 7.61
CA TYR A 107 -5.87 -20.42 7.53
C TYR A 107 -4.64 -21.17 7.00
N LEU A 108 -4.09 -20.74 5.85
CA LEU A 108 -2.92 -21.37 5.24
C LEU A 108 -1.64 -21.09 6.02
N GLY A 109 -1.56 -19.95 6.71
CA GLY A 109 -0.41 -19.51 7.47
C GLY A 109 -0.32 -20.11 8.88
N THR A 110 -1.40 -20.64 9.43
CA THR A 110 -1.45 -21.20 10.79
C THR A 110 -0.31 -22.19 11.10
N PRO A 111 0.04 -23.15 10.21
CA PRO A 111 1.16 -24.07 10.44
C PRO A 111 2.54 -23.40 10.54
N PHE A 112 2.69 -22.19 10.01
CA PHE A 112 3.96 -21.47 9.93
C PHE A 112 4.11 -20.37 10.99
N VAL A 113 3.10 -20.16 11.84
CA VAL A 113 3.13 -19.09 12.85
C VAL A 113 4.35 -19.23 13.76
N GLY A 114 5.11 -18.14 13.90
CA GLY A 114 6.34 -18.11 14.71
C GLY A 114 7.59 -18.61 13.97
N THR A 115 7.46 -19.06 12.72
CA THR A 115 8.61 -19.41 11.89
C THR A 115 9.31 -18.14 11.41
N VAL A 116 10.63 -18.11 11.61
CA VAL A 116 11.51 -17.01 11.20
C VAL A 116 12.16 -17.31 9.85
N THR A 117 12.42 -16.27 9.07
CA THR A 117 13.07 -16.33 7.76
C THR A 117 14.07 -15.20 7.61
N THR A 118 15.20 -15.43 6.95
CA THR A 118 16.19 -14.38 6.69
C THR A 118 15.86 -13.68 5.38
N GLY A 119 15.13 -12.58 5.46
CA GLY A 119 14.76 -11.77 4.29
C GLY A 119 15.80 -10.69 3.96
N PHE A 120 15.32 -9.49 3.61
CA PHE A 120 16.21 -8.38 3.28
C PHE A 120 16.94 -7.86 4.50
N THR A 121 18.27 -7.78 4.41
CA THR A 121 19.09 -7.12 5.42
C THR A 121 19.28 -5.65 5.06
N PRO A 122 19.28 -4.73 6.04
CA PRO A 122 19.61 -3.33 5.79
C PRO A 122 21.03 -3.20 5.27
N PHE A 123 21.22 -2.34 4.27
CA PHE A 123 22.55 -1.97 3.77
C PHE A 123 22.69 -0.46 3.74
N SER A 124 23.93 0.02 3.84
CA SER A 124 24.21 1.46 3.75
C SER A 124 24.46 1.82 2.28
N LEU A 125 23.70 2.76 1.72
CA LEU A 125 24.00 3.27 0.39
C LEU A 125 25.36 4.00 0.41
N PRO A 126 26.30 3.66 -0.47
CA PRO A 126 27.60 4.35 -0.52
C PRO A 126 27.40 5.85 -0.77
N VAL A 127 28.19 6.69 -0.11
CA VAL A 127 28.14 8.18 -0.16
C VAL A 127 26.94 8.80 0.57
N LEU A 128 25.71 8.31 0.35
CA LEU A 128 24.50 8.87 0.97
C LEU A 128 24.27 8.37 2.41
N GLY A 129 24.74 7.16 2.73
CA GLY A 129 24.66 6.55 4.06
C GLY A 129 25.61 7.16 5.09
N ASP A 130 26.67 7.84 4.64
CA ASP A 130 27.70 8.43 5.50
C ASP A 130 27.34 9.85 5.97
N ILE A 131 26.22 10.41 5.49
CA ILE A 131 25.75 11.73 5.91
C ILE A 131 25.27 11.64 7.37
N PRO A 132 25.83 12.40 8.32
CA PRO A 132 25.38 12.38 9.71
C PRO A 132 23.89 12.73 9.80
N VAL A 133 23.14 11.99 10.64
CA VAL A 133 21.68 12.15 10.84
C VAL A 133 20.84 11.74 9.63
N LEU A 134 21.08 12.27 8.42
CA LEU A 134 20.30 11.95 7.21
C LEU A 134 20.56 10.54 6.68
N GLY A 135 21.81 10.10 6.73
CA GLY A 135 22.24 8.74 6.36
C GLY A 135 21.51 7.69 7.17
N GLU A 136 21.49 7.86 8.49
CA GLU A 136 20.85 6.93 9.42
C GLU A 136 19.32 6.94 9.32
N VAL A 137 18.70 8.08 9.02
CA VAL A 137 17.25 8.17 8.89
C VAL A 137 16.74 7.65 7.55
N PHE A 138 17.48 7.81 6.45
CA PHE A 138 16.97 7.53 5.09
C PHE A 138 17.79 6.54 4.26
N PHE A 139 19.08 6.33 4.54
CA PHE A 139 19.99 5.63 3.63
C PHE A 139 20.64 4.38 4.22
N ARG A 140 20.24 3.98 5.43
CA ARG A 140 20.63 2.72 6.10
C ARG A 140 19.42 1.79 6.27
N HIS A 141 18.70 1.57 5.18
CA HIS A 141 17.50 0.72 5.13
C HIS A 141 17.65 -0.44 4.17
N ASP A 142 16.67 -1.35 4.20
CA ASP A 142 16.57 -2.46 3.26
C ASP A 142 16.24 -2.00 1.83
N ALA A 143 16.36 -2.94 0.88
CA ALA A 143 16.16 -2.68 -0.54
C ALA A 143 14.74 -2.15 -0.87
N LEU A 144 13.71 -2.60 -0.16
CA LEU A 144 12.32 -2.22 -0.43
C LEU A 144 12.01 -0.80 0.08
N VAL A 145 12.60 -0.37 1.18
CA VAL A 145 12.55 1.05 1.59
C VAL A 145 13.22 1.93 0.55
N ASN A 146 14.40 1.56 0.08
CA ASN A 146 15.13 2.34 -0.93
C ASN A 146 14.33 2.45 -2.25
N LEU A 147 13.69 1.35 -2.66
CA LEU A 147 12.79 1.35 -3.81
C LEU A 147 11.56 2.26 -3.59
N SER A 148 11.09 2.40 -2.35
CA SER A 148 9.96 3.27 -1.99
C SER A 148 10.24 4.77 -2.20
N TYR A 149 11.52 5.19 -2.26
CA TYR A 149 11.88 6.57 -2.58
C TYR A 149 11.81 6.86 -4.09
N VAL A 150 12.12 5.85 -4.91
CA VAL A 150 12.16 5.98 -6.37
C VAL A 150 10.77 5.77 -6.98
N LEU A 151 9.96 4.91 -6.37
CA LEU A 151 8.65 4.55 -6.90
C LEU A 151 7.66 5.74 -7.04
N PRO A 152 7.50 6.65 -6.05
CA PRO A 152 6.57 7.78 -6.18
C PRO A 152 6.93 8.77 -7.30
N PRO A 153 8.22 9.17 -7.49
CA PRO A 153 8.64 9.94 -8.67
C PRO A 153 8.34 9.23 -9.99
N LEU A 154 8.63 7.92 -10.09
CA LEU A 154 8.33 7.14 -11.28
C LEU A 154 6.82 7.06 -11.54
N PHE A 155 6.02 6.88 -10.49
CA PHE A 155 4.57 6.84 -10.56
C PHE A 155 3.98 8.20 -10.99
N TRP A 156 4.53 9.30 -10.47
CA TRP A 156 4.18 10.65 -10.94
C TRP A 156 4.55 10.84 -12.42
N LEU A 157 5.75 10.42 -12.83
CA LEU A 157 6.20 10.51 -14.22
C LEU A 157 5.29 9.69 -15.14
N PHE A 158 4.96 8.46 -14.74
CA PHE A 158 4.02 7.60 -15.44
C PHE A 158 2.67 8.29 -15.64
N LEU A 159 2.04 8.75 -14.55
CA LEU A 159 0.73 9.39 -14.62
C LEU A 159 0.76 10.70 -15.43
N ALA A 160 1.78 11.53 -15.23
CA ALA A 160 1.82 12.88 -15.77
C ALA A 160 2.35 12.96 -17.20
N ARG A 161 3.28 12.08 -17.60
CA ARG A 161 4.09 12.24 -18.83
C ARG A 161 3.98 11.08 -19.82
N THR A 162 3.24 10.02 -19.54
CA THR A 162 3.11 8.88 -20.46
C THR A 162 1.72 8.78 -21.10
N ARG A 163 1.67 8.20 -22.31
CA ARG A 163 0.41 7.90 -23.02
C ARG A 163 -0.52 6.99 -22.21
N TRP A 164 0.06 6.01 -21.50
CA TRP A 164 -0.66 5.06 -20.68
C TRP A 164 -1.21 5.72 -19.42
N GLY A 165 -0.46 6.60 -18.77
CA GLY A 165 -0.94 7.39 -17.64
C GLY A 165 -2.03 8.39 -18.02
N LEU A 166 -1.99 8.95 -19.23
CA LEU A 166 -3.09 9.75 -19.76
C LEU A 166 -4.33 8.89 -20.02
N ALA A 167 -4.18 7.71 -20.65
CA ALA A 167 -5.27 6.79 -20.90
C ALA A 167 -5.93 6.27 -19.61
N LEU A 168 -5.13 5.99 -18.58
CA LEU A 168 -5.58 5.63 -17.24
C LEU A 168 -6.47 6.74 -16.65
N ARG A 169 -5.95 7.97 -16.60
CA ARG A 169 -6.71 9.12 -16.07
C ARG A 169 -7.97 9.41 -16.89
N ALA A 170 -7.89 9.38 -18.22
CA ALA A 170 -9.05 9.59 -19.08
C ALA A 170 -10.13 8.52 -18.86
N THR A 171 -9.71 7.26 -18.65
CA THR A 171 -10.60 6.16 -18.31
C THR A 171 -11.28 6.37 -16.96
N GLY A 172 -10.57 6.84 -15.94
CA GLY A 172 -11.15 7.14 -14.63
C GLY A 172 -12.05 8.37 -14.61
N GLU A 173 -11.80 9.37 -15.48
CA GLU A 173 -12.61 10.59 -15.54
C GLU A 173 -13.87 10.40 -16.41
N HIS A 174 -13.73 9.90 -17.64
CA HIS A 174 -14.85 9.74 -18.57
C HIS A 174 -14.64 8.55 -19.52
N PRO A 175 -15.00 7.31 -19.11
CA PRO A 175 -14.78 6.10 -19.90
C PRO A 175 -15.32 6.17 -21.33
N ALA A 176 -16.50 6.76 -21.52
CA ALA A 176 -17.11 6.91 -22.84
C ALA A 176 -16.30 7.82 -23.78
N ALA A 177 -15.71 8.90 -23.26
CA ALA A 177 -14.84 9.77 -24.07
C ALA A 177 -13.50 9.09 -24.37
N ALA A 178 -12.96 8.32 -23.42
CA ALA A 178 -11.77 7.51 -23.67
C ALA A 178 -12.02 6.48 -24.79
N ALA A 179 -13.20 5.83 -24.78
CA ALA A 179 -13.60 4.90 -25.84
C ALA A 179 -13.76 5.57 -27.20
N ALA A 180 -14.35 6.77 -27.25
CA ALA A 180 -14.47 7.57 -28.48
C ALA A 180 -13.10 8.02 -29.03
N ALA A 181 -12.11 8.20 -28.16
CA ALA A 181 -10.73 8.50 -28.53
C ALA A 181 -9.89 7.25 -28.90
N GLY A 182 -10.51 6.06 -28.99
CA GLY A 182 -9.85 4.82 -29.40
C GLY A 182 -9.14 4.05 -28.27
N ILE A 183 -9.31 4.45 -27.01
CA ILE A 183 -8.76 3.74 -25.84
C ILE A 183 -9.79 2.71 -25.39
N ASN A 184 -9.40 1.45 -25.17
CA ASN A 184 -10.27 0.46 -24.54
C ASN A 184 -10.26 0.66 -23.01
N PRO A 185 -11.32 1.22 -22.39
CA PRO A 185 -11.27 1.58 -20.98
C PRO A 185 -11.34 0.33 -20.07
N VAL A 186 -11.97 -0.75 -20.53
CA VAL A 186 -12.06 -2.02 -19.78
C VAL A 186 -10.67 -2.66 -19.66
N LEU A 187 -9.89 -2.69 -20.74
CA LEU A 187 -8.51 -3.20 -20.69
C LEU A 187 -7.61 -2.35 -19.79
N VAL A 188 -7.79 -1.04 -19.80
CA VAL A 188 -7.06 -0.13 -18.91
C VAL A 188 -7.41 -0.41 -17.44
N ARG A 189 -8.69 -0.64 -17.11
CA ARG A 189 -9.11 -1.02 -15.76
C ARG A 189 -8.53 -2.36 -15.32
N TRP A 190 -8.49 -3.37 -16.20
CA TRP A 190 -7.83 -4.65 -15.92
C TRP A 190 -6.34 -4.51 -15.62
N ALA A 191 -5.62 -3.75 -16.46
CA ALA A 191 -4.19 -3.49 -16.24
C ALA A 191 -3.94 -2.75 -14.92
N ALA A 192 -4.79 -1.76 -14.60
CA ALA A 192 -4.72 -1.02 -13.36
C ALA A 192 -4.97 -1.90 -12.12
N LEU A 193 -5.96 -2.80 -12.18
CA LEU A 193 -6.25 -3.76 -11.10
C LEU A 193 -5.11 -4.72 -10.84
N PHE A 194 -4.51 -5.28 -11.90
CA PHE A 194 -3.36 -6.17 -11.75
C PHE A 194 -2.14 -5.42 -11.21
N ALA A 195 -1.77 -4.30 -11.82
CA ALA A 195 -0.58 -3.54 -11.42
C ALA A 195 -0.75 -2.91 -10.03
N GLY A 196 -1.96 -2.45 -9.70
CA GLY A 196 -2.29 -1.90 -8.38
C GLY A 196 -2.26 -2.97 -7.31
N GLY A 197 -2.92 -4.11 -7.55
CA GLY A 197 -2.86 -5.27 -6.67
C GLY A 197 -1.42 -5.79 -6.49
N ALA A 198 -0.59 -5.76 -7.53
CA ALA A 198 0.81 -6.14 -7.44
C ALA A 198 1.62 -5.21 -6.51
N LEU A 199 1.43 -3.90 -6.60
CA LEU A 199 2.05 -2.94 -5.68
C LEU A 199 1.56 -3.15 -4.23
N VAL A 200 0.27 -3.42 -4.03
CA VAL A 200 -0.29 -3.76 -2.71
C VAL A 200 0.34 -5.04 -2.16
N GLY A 201 0.50 -6.07 -3.01
CA GLY A 201 1.17 -7.33 -2.66
C GLY A 201 2.62 -7.12 -2.24
N ILE A 202 3.37 -6.27 -2.94
CA ILE A 202 4.74 -5.88 -2.57
C ILE A 202 4.76 -5.13 -1.23
N GLY A 203 3.77 -4.26 -0.98
CA GLY A 203 3.59 -3.61 0.32
C GLY A 203 3.35 -4.60 1.46
N GLY A 204 2.63 -5.70 1.19
CA GLY A 204 2.50 -6.82 2.12
C GLY A 204 3.81 -7.59 2.31
N ALA A 205 4.51 -7.90 1.22
CA ALA A 205 5.80 -8.60 1.24
C ALA A 205 6.82 -7.91 2.15
N TYR A 206 6.84 -6.58 2.18
CA TYR A 206 7.69 -5.81 3.08
C TYR A 206 7.54 -6.22 4.55
N LEU A 207 6.31 -6.52 4.99
CA LEU A 207 6.05 -6.84 6.39
C LEU A 207 6.81 -8.11 6.81
N SER A 208 6.76 -9.18 6.01
CA SER A 208 7.40 -10.46 6.34
C SER A 208 8.85 -10.55 5.91
N LEU A 209 9.24 -9.91 4.81
CA LEU A 209 10.59 -10.01 4.27
C LEU A 209 11.58 -9.04 4.91
N ALA A 210 11.15 -7.87 5.38
CA ALA A 210 12.06 -6.82 5.86
C ALA A 210 11.71 -6.27 7.25
N TYR A 211 10.41 -6.19 7.59
CA TYR A 211 10.00 -5.57 8.85
C TYR A 211 10.11 -6.51 10.06
N THR A 212 9.53 -7.72 10.00
CA THR A 212 9.56 -8.66 11.16
C THR A 212 10.36 -9.93 10.92
N HIS A 213 10.68 -10.29 9.67
CA HIS A 213 11.38 -11.53 9.33
C HIS A 213 10.66 -12.82 9.80
N LEU A 214 9.34 -12.75 10.00
CA LEU A 214 8.54 -13.88 10.47
C LEU A 214 7.13 -13.86 9.89
N TRP A 215 6.42 -14.97 10.07
CA TRP A 215 4.98 -15.04 9.86
C TRP A 215 4.21 -15.07 11.19
N THR A 216 3.16 -14.26 11.25
CA THR A 216 2.11 -14.32 12.28
C THR A 216 0.76 -13.97 11.66
N ASN A 217 -0.33 -14.42 12.27
CA ASN A 217 -1.67 -14.13 11.79
C ASN A 217 -1.99 -12.63 11.89
N ASN A 218 -2.82 -12.13 10.98
CA ASN A 218 -3.27 -10.73 10.94
C ASN A 218 -2.12 -9.69 10.98
N MET A 219 -1.01 -9.99 10.31
CA MET A 219 0.21 -9.16 10.38
C MET A 219 0.06 -7.78 9.74
N THR A 220 -0.86 -7.63 8.77
CA THR A 220 -1.20 -6.34 8.19
C THR A 220 -1.82 -5.39 9.20
N ALA A 221 -2.62 -5.91 10.14
CA ALA A 221 -3.21 -5.19 11.27
C ALA A 221 -3.90 -3.86 10.87
N GLY A 222 -4.62 -3.86 9.74
CA GLY A 222 -5.37 -2.69 9.26
C GLY A 222 -4.56 -1.67 8.47
N ARG A 223 -3.30 -1.96 8.14
CA ARG A 223 -2.47 -1.06 7.30
C ARG A 223 -3.03 -0.87 5.89
N GLY A 224 -3.73 -1.85 5.33
CA GLY A 224 -4.43 -1.72 4.06
C GLY A 224 -5.60 -0.74 4.14
N TRP A 225 -6.33 -0.72 5.26
CA TRP A 225 -7.36 0.30 5.51
C TRP A 225 -6.80 1.70 5.63
N ILE A 226 -5.66 1.85 6.30
CA ILE A 226 -4.92 3.13 6.35
C ILE A 226 -4.52 3.55 4.94
N ALA A 227 -4.05 2.61 4.11
CA ALA A 227 -3.64 2.89 2.75
C ALA A 227 -4.79 3.43 1.88
N VAL A 228 -5.99 2.84 1.97
CA VAL A 228 -7.21 3.32 1.27
C VAL A 228 -7.57 4.74 1.71
N ALA A 229 -7.63 4.99 3.03
CA ALA A 229 -7.91 6.33 3.55
C ALA A 229 -6.87 7.37 3.09
N LEU A 230 -5.60 6.96 3.03
CA LEU A 230 -4.51 7.82 2.60
C LEU A 230 -4.59 8.21 1.13
N VAL A 231 -5.14 7.38 0.22
CA VAL A 231 -5.34 7.78 -1.19
C VAL A 231 -6.21 9.04 -1.28
N ILE A 232 -7.29 9.06 -0.49
CA ILE A 232 -8.22 10.20 -0.40
C ILE A 232 -7.51 11.44 0.16
N PHE A 233 -6.75 11.31 1.25
CA PHE A 233 -6.01 12.43 1.86
C PHE A 233 -4.87 12.93 0.98
N ALA A 234 -4.27 12.05 0.19
CA ALA A 234 -3.28 12.39 -0.80
C ALA A 234 -3.90 13.10 -2.01
N PHE A 235 -5.23 13.16 -2.14
CA PHE A 235 -5.94 13.65 -3.32
C PHE A 235 -5.42 12.99 -4.60
N TRP A 236 -5.15 11.68 -4.53
CA TRP A 236 -4.55 10.90 -5.62
C TRP A 236 -3.24 11.52 -6.18
N ARG A 237 -2.47 12.23 -5.34
CA ARG A 237 -1.15 12.78 -5.69
C ARG A 237 -0.04 11.96 -5.03
N PRO A 238 0.87 11.34 -5.80
CA PRO A 238 1.92 10.49 -5.25
C PRO A 238 2.81 11.19 -4.23
N GLY A 239 3.19 12.45 -4.49
CA GLY A 239 4.00 13.22 -3.55
C GLY A 239 3.33 13.46 -2.19
N ARG A 240 1.98 13.57 -2.15
CA ARG A 240 1.24 13.68 -0.89
C ARG A 240 1.08 12.34 -0.20
N ALA A 241 1.01 11.25 -0.96
CA ALA A 241 0.99 9.89 -0.42
C ALA A 241 2.30 9.58 0.34
N VAL A 242 3.46 10.02 -0.15
CA VAL A 242 4.74 9.89 0.57
C VAL A 242 4.68 10.54 1.95
N LEU A 243 4.28 11.82 2.00
CA LEU A 243 4.19 12.56 3.25
C LEU A 243 3.22 11.90 4.24
N GLY A 244 2.05 11.49 3.77
CA GLY A 244 1.06 10.85 4.63
C GLY A 244 1.51 9.45 5.09
N ALA A 245 2.11 8.64 4.22
CA ALA A 245 2.56 7.30 4.57
C ALA A 245 3.63 7.33 5.67
N TYR A 246 4.61 8.23 5.57
CA TYR A 246 5.64 8.40 6.61
C TYR A 246 5.10 9.10 7.87
N LEU A 247 4.06 9.93 7.77
CA LEU A 247 3.36 10.47 8.94
C LEU A 247 2.65 9.36 9.72
N PHE A 248 1.87 8.50 9.04
CA PHE A 248 1.24 7.32 9.65
C PHE A 248 2.30 6.35 10.19
N GLY A 249 3.37 6.12 9.43
CA GLY A 249 4.55 5.37 9.86
C GLY A 249 5.15 5.92 11.14
N GLY A 250 5.32 7.23 11.25
CA GLY A 250 5.85 7.90 12.43
C GLY A 250 4.96 7.75 13.67
N VAL A 251 3.64 7.83 13.50
CA VAL A 251 2.71 7.57 14.60
C VAL A 251 2.80 6.12 15.08
N MET A 252 2.86 5.14 14.17
CA MET A 252 3.04 3.73 14.54
C MET A 252 4.39 3.46 15.20
N ALA A 253 5.46 4.05 14.69
CA ALA A 253 6.80 3.94 15.27
C ALA A 253 6.85 4.55 16.68
N PHE A 254 6.23 5.71 16.86
CA PHE A 254 6.12 6.38 18.15
C PHE A 254 5.31 5.54 19.15
N GLN A 255 4.19 4.96 18.69
CA GLN A 255 3.36 4.05 19.47
C GLN A 255 4.17 2.87 20.00
N LEU A 256 4.91 2.17 19.12
CA LEU A 256 5.72 1.00 19.49
C LEU A 256 6.80 1.37 20.50
N ARG A 257 7.44 2.53 20.32
CA ARG A 257 8.53 2.95 21.21
C ARG A 257 8.04 3.40 22.58
N LEU A 258 6.87 4.07 22.67
CA LEU A 258 6.23 4.37 23.95
C LEU A 258 5.91 3.11 24.75
N GLN A 259 5.43 2.05 24.09
CA GLN A 259 5.18 0.76 24.72
C GLN A 259 6.48 0.11 25.22
N ALA A 260 7.53 0.12 24.38
CA ALA A 260 8.83 -0.43 24.75
C ALA A 260 9.50 0.30 25.92
N MET A 261 9.24 1.60 26.08
CA MET A 261 9.74 2.41 27.20
C MET A 261 8.96 2.20 28.50
N GLY A 262 7.95 1.33 28.52
CA GLY A 262 7.14 1.07 29.71
C GLY A 262 6.29 2.26 30.16
N ALA A 263 5.90 3.14 29.22
CA ALA A 263 5.01 4.24 29.55
C ALA A 263 3.72 3.70 30.17
N SER A 264 3.23 4.32 31.25
CA SER A 264 2.04 3.90 32.00
C SER A 264 0.72 4.09 31.24
N VAL A 265 0.78 4.38 29.94
CA VAL A 265 -0.39 4.58 29.09
C VAL A 265 -0.90 3.22 28.61
N PRO A 266 -2.20 2.90 28.81
CA PRO A 266 -2.80 1.67 28.28
C PRO A 266 -2.51 1.49 26.78
N SER A 267 -2.11 0.27 26.39
CA SER A 267 -1.81 -0.08 25.00
C SER A 267 -2.98 0.20 24.05
N SER A 268 -4.22 0.02 24.54
CA SER A 268 -5.43 0.35 23.79
C SER A 268 -5.51 1.82 23.37
N LEU A 269 -5.09 2.77 24.22
CA LEU A 269 -5.07 4.19 23.86
C LEU A 269 -3.98 4.50 22.84
N LEU A 270 -2.83 3.82 22.94
CA LEU A 270 -1.75 3.96 21.98
C LEU A 270 -2.16 3.42 20.60
N LEU A 271 -2.90 2.30 20.55
CA LEU A 271 -3.47 1.75 19.33
C LEU A 271 -4.53 2.67 18.67
N MET A 272 -5.09 3.64 19.41
CA MET A 272 -6.02 4.63 18.86
C MET A 272 -5.31 5.78 18.11
N LEU A 273 -3.99 5.96 18.29
CA LEU A 273 -3.26 7.11 17.72
C LEU A 273 -3.35 7.19 16.19
N PRO A 274 -3.19 6.11 15.40
CA PRO A 274 -3.34 6.18 13.94
C PRO A 274 -4.76 6.61 13.53
N TYR A 275 -5.80 6.14 14.23
CA TYR A 275 -7.19 6.51 13.95
C TYR A 275 -7.47 7.97 14.32
N ALA A 276 -6.92 8.44 15.44
CA ALA A 276 -7.02 9.85 15.83
C ALA A 276 -6.35 10.76 14.79
N LEU A 277 -5.19 10.35 14.26
CA LEU A 277 -4.53 11.04 13.15
C LEU A 277 -5.43 11.10 11.91
N THR A 278 -6.05 9.98 11.51
CA THR A 278 -7.01 9.93 10.39
C THR A 278 -8.14 10.95 10.58
N ILE A 279 -8.74 11.02 11.77
CA ILE A 279 -9.81 11.98 12.09
C ILE A 279 -9.27 13.42 11.99
N GLY A 280 -8.08 13.69 12.53
CA GLY A 280 -7.47 15.02 12.45
C GLY A 280 -7.20 15.46 11.00
N VAL A 281 -6.66 14.56 10.17
CA VAL A 281 -6.42 14.82 8.74
C VAL A 281 -7.74 15.06 8.00
N LEU A 282 -8.80 14.28 8.30
CA LEU A 282 -10.14 14.48 7.74
C LEU A 282 -10.69 15.86 8.06
N LEU A 283 -10.66 16.27 9.33
CA LEU A 283 -11.16 17.58 9.78
C LEU A 283 -10.44 18.72 9.05
N PHE A 284 -9.12 18.64 8.96
CA PHE A 284 -8.31 19.66 8.28
C PHE A 284 -8.52 19.69 6.76
N SER A 285 -8.67 18.51 6.14
CA SER A 285 -8.93 18.37 4.70
C SER A 285 -10.32 18.89 4.33
N SER A 286 -11.34 18.53 5.11
CA SER A 286 -12.73 18.98 4.93
C SER A 286 -12.87 20.50 5.02
N ALA A 287 -12.15 21.13 5.96
CA ALA A 287 -12.12 22.59 6.12
C ALA A 287 -11.50 23.33 4.93
N ARG A 288 -10.68 22.67 4.09
CA ARG A 288 -10.03 23.27 2.91
C ARG A 288 -10.84 23.14 1.60
N GLY A 289 -12.07 22.62 1.66
CA GLY A 289 -13.03 22.62 0.55
C GLY A 289 -13.09 21.31 -0.26
N LYS A 290 -14.20 21.11 -1.00
CA LYS A 290 -14.55 19.89 -1.75
C LYS A 290 -13.39 19.39 -2.63
N GLY A 291 -13.06 18.10 -2.48
CA GLY A 291 -11.90 17.45 -3.07
C GLY A 291 -11.82 17.54 -4.58
N ARG A 292 -10.86 18.34 -5.07
CA ARG A 292 -10.39 18.31 -6.45
C ARG A 292 -9.45 17.12 -6.62
N GLY A 293 -9.89 16.05 -7.28
CA GLY A 293 -8.97 15.01 -7.78
C GLY A 293 -9.45 13.57 -7.79
N ALA A 294 -10.61 13.28 -7.19
CA ALA A 294 -11.27 11.99 -7.33
C ALA A 294 -11.73 11.82 -8.78
N PRO A 295 -11.43 10.69 -9.45
CA PRO A 295 -11.89 10.46 -10.82
C PRO A 295 -13.42 10.43 -10.89
N ALA A 296 -14.00 11.14 -11.84
CA ALA A 296 -15.46 11.31 -11.90
C ALA A 296 -16.24 9.98 -12.09
N ALA A 297 -15.63 8.96 -12.70
CA ALA A 297 -16.22 7.64 -12.87
C ALA A 297 -15.74 6.61 -11.81
N LEU A 298 -15.15 7.06 -10.70
CA LEU A 298 -14.72 6.19 -9.60
C LEU A 298 -15.92 5.45 -9.00
N GLY A 299 -15.84 4.13 -8.90
CA GLY A 299 -16.93 3.31 -8.34
C GLY A 299 -18.05 3.00 -9.32
N VAL A 300 -17.98 3.54 -10.55
CA VAL A 300 -19.02 3.38 -11.58
C VAL A 300 -18.58 2.31 -12.58
N ASN A 301 -19.43 1.30 -12.79
CA ASN A 301 -19.17 0.25 -13.77
C ASN A 301 -19.41 0.77 -15.20
N ILE A 302 -18.72 0.17 -16.17
CA ILE A 302 -18.87 0.51 -17.59
C ILE A 302 -19.88 -0.48 -18.17
N GLU A 303 -21.06 0.03 -18.51
CA GLU A 303 -22.10 -0.77 -19.15
C GLU A 303 -21.64 -1.26 -20.54
N PRO A 304 -21.99 -2.50 -20.93
CA PRO A 304 -21.78 -2.99 -22.30
C PRO A 304 -22.48 -2.07 -23.31
N LYS A 305 -21.91 -1.94 -24.51
CA LYS A 305 -22.64 -1.29 -25.61
C LYS A 305 -23.71 -2.26 -26.10
N ASP A 306 -24.97 -1.83 -26.07
CA ASP A 306 -26.12 -2.51 -26.66
C ASP A 306 -25.91 -2.83 -28.14
#